data_AF-A0A2P9BNF0-F1
#
_entry.id   AF-A0A2P9BNF0-F1
#
_cell.length_a   1.000
_cell.length_b   1.000
_cell.length_c   1.000
_cell.angle_alpha   90.00
_cell.angle_beta   90.00
_cell.angle_gamma   90.00
#
_symmetry.space_group_name_H-M   'P 1'
#
loop_
_entity.id
_entity.type
_entity.pdbx_description
1 polymer ?
#
loop_
_entity_poly.entity_id
_entity_poly.type
_entity_poly.pdbx_seq_one_letter_code
_entity_poly.pdbx_strand_id
1 'polypeptide(L)'
;MLRECDPYMPNYDNDPDMKSVKENFDRQTSHRFEEYEERIQEKRRKCKEKCDKDIQKIILKDKMEKSLEEKVEKGCLRCGCGLGGVAASVGLFGGLGIYGSKTAALATAKEAAKDAAVAAGEVARLKAGKDAVIAGIIKEFRVSTLGVPRFESLFTENTYNNVIKIAEAINDEYRASTCLLYGHVADNSICPWVLEKSEAAPKISGKYFSTYESIEISVENIVSDAEPFATAAAQQATDEVIQRSIAVVDAKYVIFQNVIIASVVVLLIIVLVMIIIYLVLRYRRKKQMNKKAQYTKLLNQ
;
A
#
# COMPACT_ATOMS: atom_id res chain seq x y z
N MET A 1 40.56 55.91 -50.99
CA MET A 1 39.69 56.89 -51.67
C MET A 1 38.33 56.84 -51.01
N LEU A 2 37.96 57.92 -50.32
CA LEU A 2 36.66 58.13 -49.69
C LEU A 2 35.59 58.34 -50.77
N ARG A 3 34.37 57.82 -50.54
CA ARG A 3 33.16 58.43 -51.11
C ARG A 3 31.97 58.15 -50.19
N GLU A 4 31.88 58.93 -49.12
CA GLU A 4 30.60 59.24 -48.49
C GLU A 4 29.81 60.08 -49.51
N CYS A 5 28.68 59.54 -49.97
CA CYS A 5 27.70 60.33 -50.69
C CYS A 5 26.89 61.10 -49.64
N ASP A 6 27.16 62.39 -49.47
CA ASP A 6 26.24 63.28 -48.74
C ASP A 6 24.89 63.29 -49.47
N PRO A 7 23.78 62.91 -48.82
CA PRO A 7 22.47 63.11 -49.40
C PRO A 7 22.23 64.63 -49.48
N TYR A 8 22.15 65.14 -50.71
CA TYR A 8 21.69 66.49 -50.97
C TYR A 8 20.30 66.67 -50.33
N MET A 9 20.23 67.38 -49.21
CA MET A 9 18.99 67.81 -48.55
C MET A 9 18.63 69.19 -49.11
N PRO A 10 17.70 69.28 -50.07
CA PRO A 10 17.21 70.58 -50.52
C PRO A 10 16.55 71.33 -49.36
N ASN A 11 16.99 72.57 -49.13
CA ASN A 11 16.46 73.44 -48.08
C ASN A 11 15.15 74.08 -48.56
N TYR A 12 14.03 73.38 -48.31
CA TYR A 12 12.67 73.84 -48.65
C TYR A 12 11.97 74.57 -47.50
N ASP A 13 12.67 75.02 -46.45
CA ASP A 13 12.04 75.60 -45.26
C ASP A 13 11.25 76.90 -45.52
N ASN A 14 11.50 77.57 -46.66
CA ASN A 14 10.85 78.83 -47.03
C ASN A 14 9.84 78.70 -48.19
N ASP A 15 9.57 77.47 -48.66
CA ASP A 15 8.56 77.25 -49.70
C ASP A 15 7.15 77.30 -49.07
N PRO A 16 6.27 78.21 -49.53
CA PRO A 16 4.93 78.39 -48.96
C PRO A 16 4.06 77.12 -49.08
N ASP A 17 4.24 76.33 -50.14
CA ASP A 17 3.51 75.07 -50.32
C ASP A 17 4.03 74.00 -49.35
N MET A 18 5.36 73.91 -49.19
CA MET A 18 5.98 72.95 -48.26
C MET A 18 5.64 73.25 -46.80
N LYS A 19 5.52 74.54 -46.43
CA LYS A 19 5.11 74.96 -45.10
C LYS A 19 3.68 74.52 -44.77
N SER A 20 2.75 74.63 -45.72
CA SER A 20 1.36 74.19 -45.54
C SER A 20 1.25 72.67 -45.36
N VAL A 21 2.07 71.90 -46.09
CA VAL A 21 2.13 70.43 -45.97
C VAL A 21 2.69 70.04 -44.60
N LYS A 22 3.79 70.67 -44.16
CA LYS A 22 4.40 70.43 -42.84
C LYS A 22 3.44 70.73 -41.70
N GLU A 23 2.75 71.87 -41.72
CA GLU A 23 1.77 72.23 -40.69
C GLU A 23 0.59 71.25 -40.64
N ASN A 24 0.15 70.73 -41.80
CA ASN A 24 -0.94 69.74 -41.86
C ASN A 24 -0.49 68.35 -41.36
N PHE A 25 0.74 67.95 -41.68
CA PHE A 25 1.36 66.73 -41.12
C PHE A 25 1.56 66.84 -39.61
N ASP A 26 2.08 67.96 -39.11
CA ASP A 26 2.28 68.20 -37.67
C ASP A 26 0.94 68.20 -36.93
N ARG A 27 -0.10 68.83 -37.50
CA ARG A 27 -1.46 68.83 -36.94
C ARG A 27 -2.08 67.44 -36.90
N GLN A 28 -1.97 66.65 -37.97
CA GLN A 28 -2.44 65.25 -37.98
C GLN A 28 -1.65 64.37 -37.01
N THR A 29 -0.34 64.58 -36.94
CA THR A 29 0.56 63.82 -36.09
C THR A 29 0.30 64.12 -34.62
N SER A 30 0.06 65.39 -34.26
CA SER A 30 -0.33 65.81 -32.90
C SER A 30 -1.63 65.15 -32.46
N HIS A 31 -2.66 65.15 -33.31
CA HIS A 31 -3.95 64.51 -32.99
C HIS A 31 -3.81 63.00 -32.77
N ARG A 32 -2.97 62.31 -33.56
CA ARG A 32 -2.71 60.88 -33.38
C ARG A 32 -1.91 60.58 -32.12
N PHE A 33 -1.05 61.49 -31.68
CA PHE A 33 -0.31 61.35 -30.43
C PHE A 33 -1.21 61.52 -29.22
N GLU A 34 -2.11 62.50 -29.22
CA GLU A 34 -3.11 62.69 -28.15
C GLU A 34 -4.03 61.44 -28.03
N GLU A 35 -4.57 60.95 -29.15
CA GLU A 35 -5.40 59.74 -29.17
C GLU A 35 -4.63 58.47 -28.72
N TYR A 36 -3.32 58.40 -29.00
CA TYR A 36 -2.48 57.31 -28.52
C TYR A 36 -2.19 57.41 -27.02
N GLU A 37 -1.92 58.61 -26.51
CA GLU A 37 -1.71 58.85 -25.07
C GLU A 37 -2.96 58.52 -24.25
N GLU A 38 -4.14 58.96 -24.68
CA GLU A 38 -5.40 58.66 -24.00
C GLU A 38 -5.65 57.14 -23.91
N ARG A 39 -5.43 56.40 -25.01
CA ARG A 39 -5.55 54.92 -25.01
C ARG A 39 -4.52 54.24 -24.10
N ILE A 40 -3.31 54.78 -24.01
CA ILE A 40 -2.27 54.25 -23.11
C ILE A 40 -2.63 54.54 -21.65
N GLN A 41 -3.14 55.74 -21.34
CA GLN A 41 -3.60 56.10 -20.00
C GLN A 41 -4.78 55.22 -19.55
N GLU A 42 -5.77 54.98 -20.41
CA GLU A 42 -6.91 54.12 -20.09
C GLU A 42 -6.48 52.67 -19.82
N LYS A 43 -5.59 52.11 -20.64
CA LYS A 43 -5.02 50.76 -20.42
C LYS A 43 -4.21 50.67 -19.12
N ARG A 44 -3.42 51.70 -18.81
CA ARG A 44 -2.68 51.79 -17.54
C ARG A 44 -3.63 51.83 -16.34
N ARG A 45 -4.73 52.59 -16.42
CA ARG A 45 -5.75 52.65 -15.36
C ARG A 45 -6.42 51.29 -15.14
N LYS A 46 -6.81 50.60 -16.22
CA LYS A 46 -7.40 49.25 -16.18
C LYS A 46 -6.46 48.21 -15.57
N CYS A 47 -5.17 48.24 -15.91
CA CYS A 47 -4.18 47.35 -15.29
C CYS A 47 -3.95 47.65 -13.80
N LYS A 48 -3.94 48.94 -13.41
CA LYS A 48 -3.78 49.35 -12.01
C LYS A 48 -4.97 48.90 -11.16
N GLU A 49 -6.21 49.13 -11.63
CA GLU A 49 -7.43 48.66 -10.96
C GLU A 49 -7.48 47.12 -10.84
N LYS A 50 -6.98 46.39 -11.85
CA LYS A 50 -6.91 44.92 -11.80
C LYS A 50 -5.87 44.44 -10.78
N CYS A 51 -4.70 45.07 -10.76
CA CYS A 51 -3.65 44.79 -9.78
C CYS A 51 -4.13 45.05 -8.33
N ASP A 52 -4.80 46.20 -8.09
CA ASP A 52 -5.33 46.56 -6.78
C ASP A 52 -6.40 45.57 -6.30
N LYS A 53 -7.26 45.08 -7.20
CA LYS A 53 -8.25 44.01 -6.90
C LYS A 53 -7.58 42.68 -6.55
N ASP A 54 -6.56 42.29 -7.30
CA ASP A 54 -5.81 41.06 -7.04
C ASP A 54 -5.04 41.14 -5.72
N ILE A 55 -4.45 42.30 -5.39
CA ILE A 55 -3.79 42.56 -4.11
C ILE A 55 -4.79 42.52 -2.96
N GLN A 56 -5.97 43.15 -3.07
CA GLN A 56 -7.01 43.06 -2.05
C GLN A 56 -7.48 41.62 -1.83
N LYS A 57 -7.59 40.83 -2.90
CA LYS A 57 -7.95 39.41 -2.82
C LYS A 57 -6.88 38.59 -2.10
N ILE A 58 -5.60 38.87 -2.35
CA ILE A 58 -4.47 38.23 -1.66
C ILE A 58 -4.47 38.61 -0.18
N ILE A 59 -4.62 39.90 0.16
CA ILE A 59 -4.66 40.38 1.55
C ILE A 59 -5.85 39.77 2.31
N LEU A 60 -7.03 39.69 1.71
CA LEU A 60 -8.21 39.06 2.33
C LEU A 60 -7.99 37.56 2.55
N LYS A 61 -7.34 36.88 1.59
CA LYS A 61 -7.03 35.45 1.71
C LYS A 61 -6.00 35.19 2.81
N ASP A 62 -4.93 35.98 2.85
CA ASP A 62 -3.88 35.93 3.88
C ASP A 62 -4.46 36.21 5.27
N LYS A 63 -5.37 37.18 5.39
CA LYS A 63 -6.07 37.48 6.66
C LYS A 63 -6.98 36.34 7.11
N MET A 64 -7.64 35.63 6.19
CA MET A 64 -8.46 34.45 6.51
C MET A 64 -7.58 33.27 6.95
N GLU A 65 -6.49 33.00 6.23
CA GLU A 65 -5.52 31.95 6.56
C GLU A 65 -4.89 32.22 7.94
N LYS A 66 -4.46 33.46 8.22
CA LYS A 66 -3.92 33.86 9.52
C LYS A 66 -4.94 33.72 10.67
N SER A 67 -6.22 33.99 10.41
CA SER A 67 -7.30 33.80 11.40
C SER A 67 -7.65 32.33 11.65
N LEU A 68 -7.43 31.46 10.65
CA LEU A 68 -7.60 30.02 10.79
C LEU A 68 -6.41 29.42 11.55
N GLU A 69 -5.18 29.84 11.26
CA GLU A 69 -3.99 29.47 12.04
C GLU A 69 -4.13 29.86 13.51
N GLU A 70 -4.55 31.09 13.81
CA GLU A 70 -4.73 31.56 15.18
C GLU A 70 -5.84 30.79 15.93
N LYS A 71 -6.89 30.34 15.23
CA LYS A 71 -7.94 29.48 15.81
C LYS A 71 -7.48 28.03 16.01
N VAL A 72 -6.66 27.49 15.11
CA VAL A 72 -6.07 26.15 15.22
C VAL A 72 -5.04 26.11 16.35
N GLU A 73 -4.24 27.15 16.52
CA GLU A 73 -3.27 27.27 17.62
C GLU A 73 -3.98 27.35 19.00
N LYS A 74 -5.06 28.13 19.10
CA LYS A 74 -5.90 28.18 20.31
C LYS A 74 -6.65 26.88 20.58
N GLY A 75 -7.01 26.13 19.53
CA GLY A 75 -7.61 24.80 19.62
C GLY A 75 -6.62 23.73 20.07
N CYS A 76 -5.36 23.82 19.63
CA CYS A 76 -4.29 22.88 19.96
C CYS A 76 -3.76 23.07 21.39
N LEU A 77 -3.73 24.30 21.90
CA LEU A 77 -3.40 24.61 23.30
C LEU A 77 -4.43 24.09 24.31
N ARG A 78 -5.68 23.83 23.90
CA ARG A 78 -6.73 23.26 24.77
C ARG A 78 -6.77 21.72 24.77
N CYS A 79 -6.13 21.06 23.80
CA CYS A 79 -6.13 19.60 23.68
C CYS A 79 -4.75 18.97 24.01
N GLY A 80 -3.72 19.78 24.23
CA GLY A 80 -2.36 19.36 24.60
C GLY A 80 -2.19 18.94 26.07
N CYS A 81 -3.08 18.11 26.61
CA CYS A 81 -2.77 17.28 27.76
C CYS A 81 -2.52 15.85 27.26
N GLY A 82 -1.25 15.51 27.07
CA GLY A 82 -0.82 14.11 26.98
C GLY A 82 0.15 13.80 25.85
N LEU A 83 1.42 13.65 26.24
CA LEU A 83 2.48 12.87 25.60
C LEU A 83 3.30 13.57 24.51
N GLY A 84 4.62 13.56 24.74
CA GLY A 84 5.61 14.30 23.98
C GLY A 84 5.64 13.95 22.50
N GLY A 85 5.71 14.99 21.67
CA GLY A 85 5.68 14.83 20.22
C GLY A 85 6.03 16.11 19.46
N VAL A 86 6.91 16.97 19.98
CA VAL A 86 7.35 18.20 19.26
C VAL A 86 8.42 17.91 18.20
N ALA A 87 8.36 16.72 17.59
CA ALA A 87 9.12 16.36 16.40
C ALA A 87 8.21 16.02 15.20
N ALA A 88 6.89 16.08 15.35
CA ALA A 88 5.95 15.62 14.33
C ALA A 88 5.42 16.71 13.36
N SER A 89 5.75 17.98 13.53
CA SER A 89 5.18 19.06 12.69
C SER A 89 5.90 19.28 11.36
N VAL A 90 7.10 18.71 11.15
CA VAL A 90 7.69 18.54 9.80
C VAL A 90 7.35 17.16 9.20
N GLY A 91 6.74 16.27 9.98
CA GLY A 91 6.37 14.90 9.57
C GLY A 91 4.99 14.75 8.93
N LEU A 92 4.17 15.80 8.92
CA LEU A 92 2.78 15.75 8.42
C LEU A 92 2.68 15.67 6.89
N PHE A 93 3.72 16.07 6.15
CA PHE A 93 3.77 15.98 4.69
C PHE A 93 4.77 14.94 4.14
N GLY A 94 5.48 14.20 5.01
CA GLY A 94 6.60 13.33 4.58
C GLY A 94 6.62 11.90 5.11
N GLY A 95 5.79 11.51 6.08
CA GLY A 95 5.84 10.14 6.61
C GLY A 95 4.62 9.70 7.40
N LEU A 96 4.19 10.44 8.42
CA LEU A 96 3.20 9.90 9.37
C LEU A 96 1.79 9.71 8.80
N GLY A 97 1.32 10.59 7.91
CA GLY A 97 -0.03 10.46 7.33
C GLY A 97 -0.18 9.20 6.46
N ILE A 98 0.87 8.85 5.72
CA ILE A 98 0.86 7.69 4.85
C ILE A 98 0.96 6.39 5.66
N TYR A 99 1.88 6.34 6.65
CA TYR A 99 1.97 5.19 7.56
C TYR A 99 0.68 4.97 8.37
N GLY A 100 -0.01 6.04 8.79
CA GLY A 100 -1.31 5.94 9.45
C GLY A 100 -2.38 5.31 8.54
N SER A 101 -2.48 5.78 7.29
CA SER A 101 -3.43 5.23 6.31
C SER A 101 -3.15 3.77 5.95
N LYS A 102 -1.87 3.39 5.81
CA LYS A 102 -1.45 2.00 5.57
C LYS A 102 -1.83 1.11 6.76
N THR A 103 -1.57 1.58 7.98
CA THR A 103 -1.89 0.83 9.20
C THR A 103 -3.41 0.65 9.36
N ALA A 104 -4.20 1.69 9.09
CA ALA A 104 -5.66 1.61 9.08
C ALA A 104 -6.18 0.63 8.01
N ALA A 105 -5.66 0.71 6.79
CA ALA A 105 -6.03 -0.20 5.70
C ALA A 105 -5.67 -1.66 6.02
N LEU A 106 -4.52 -1.90 6.62
CA LEU A 106 -4.12 -3.24 7.10
C LEU A 106 -5.03 -3.74 8.22
N ALA A 107 -5.43 -2.88 9.16
CA ALA A 107 -6.38 -3.24 10.21
C ALA A 107 -7.74 -3.64 9.63
N THR A 108 -8.29 -2.84 8.71
CA THR A 108 -9.55 -3.16 8.02
C THR A 108 -9.46 -4.43 7.18
N ALA A 109 -8.34 -4.65 6.48
CA ALA A 109 -8.15 -5.86 5.66
C ALA A 109 -8.04 -7.12 6.52
N LYS A 110 -7.36 -7.05 7.66
CA LYS A 110 -7.31 -8.15 8.64
C LYS A 110 -8.69 -8.42 9.22
N GLU A 111 -9.46 -7.38 9.55
CA GLU A 111 -10.80 -7.54 10.11
C GLU A 111 -11.75 -8.20 9.12
N ALA A 112 -11.74 -7.75 7.86
CA ALA A 112 -12.53 -8.36 6.79
C ALA A 112 -12.10 -9.81 6.48
N ALA A 113 -10.86 -10.18 6.79
CA ALA A 113 -10.33 -11.51 6.55
C ALA A 113 -10.60 -12.50 7.70
N LYS A 114 -11.06 -12.04 8.89
CA LYS A 114 -11.23 -12.91 10.07
C LYS A 114 -12.17 -14.08 9.81
N ASP A 115 -13.37 -13.82 9.30
CA ASP A 115 -14.37 -14.87 9.08
C ASP A 115 -13.88 -15.89 8.04
N ALA A 116 -13.25 -15.39 6.97
CA ALA A 116 -12.66 -16.23 5.93
C ALA A 116 -11.46 -17.06 6.46
N ALA A 117 -10.64 -16.47 7.35
CA ALA A 117 -9.51 -17.15 7.97
C ALA A 117 -10.00 -18.26 8.90
N VAL A 118 -11.00 -18.00 9.74
CA VAL A 118 -11.61 -19.01 10.63
C VAL A 118 -12.21 -20.15 9.81
N ALA A 119 -12.96 -19.84 8.75
CA ALA A 119 -13.53 -20.87 7.88
C ALA A 119 -12.46 -21.71 7.18
N ALA A 120 -11.41 -21.09 6.64
CA ALA A 120 -10.30 -21.80 6.02
C ALA A 120 -9.52 -22.66 7.03
N GLY A 121 -9.29 -22.13 8.23
CA GLY A 121 -8.66 -22.82 9.34
C GLY A 121 -9.43 -24.07 9.75
N GLU A 122 -10.74 -23.98 9.90
CA GLU A 122 -11.58 -25.12 10.28
C GLU A 122 -11.60 -26.20 9.20
N VAL A 123 -11.71 -25.84 7.92
CA VAL A 123 -11.65 -26.80 6.82
C VAL A 123 -10.30 -27.54 6.80
N ALA A 124 -9.19 -26.80 6.97
CA ALA A 124 -7.86 -27.38 7.02
C ALA A 124 -7.66 -28.28 8.25
N ARG A 125 -8.15 -27.84 9.43
CA ARG A 125 -8.12 -28.59 10.69
C ARG A 125 -8.80 -29.94 10.55
N LEU A 126 -10.03 -29.94 10.05
CA LEU A 126 -10.83 -31.15 9.89
C LEU A 126 -10.18 -32.11 8.90
N LYS A 127 -9.64 -31.60 7.79
CA LYS A 127 -8.96 -32.44 6.80
C LYS A 127 -7.70 -33.08 7.39
N ALA A 128 -6.78 -32.29 7.94
CA ALA A 128 -5.53 -32.79 8.48
C ALA A 128 -5.75 -33.72 9.69
N GLY A 129 -6.71 -33.39 10.56
CA GLY A 129 -7.07 -34.23 11.69
C GLY A 129 -7.62 -35.60 11.25
N LYS A 130 -8.52 -35.63 10.26
CA LYS A 130 -9.02 -36.89 9.68
C LYS A 130 -7.89 -37.71 9.06
N ASP A 131 -7.07 -37.09 8.22
CA ASP A 131 -5.98 -37.76 7.52
C ASP A 131 -4.97 -38.36 8.52
N ALA A 132 -4.65 -37.63 9.60
CA ALA A 132 -3.76 -38.09 10.66
C ALA A 132 -4.35 -39.26 11.46
N VAL A 133 -5.63 -39.20 11.85
CA VAL A 133 -6.31 -40.31 12.54
C VAL A 133 -6.37 -41.55 11.66
N ILE A 134 -6.71 -41.40 10.38
CA ILE A 134 -6.72 -42.50 9.41
C ILE A 134 -5.33 -43.14 9.31
N ALA A 135 -4.28 -42.34 9.17
CA ALA A 135 -2.91 -42.84 9.11
C ALA A 135 -2.49 -43.55 10.40
N GLY A 136 -2.89 -43.03 11.56
CA GLY A 136 -2.65 -43.64 12.86
C GLY A 136 -3.33 -45.01 13.00
N ILE A 137 -4.60 -45.11 12.59
CA ILE A 137 -5.36 -46.38 12.63
C ILE A 137 -4.71 -47.43 11.73
N ILE A 138 -4.37 -47.07 10.50
CA ILE A 138 -3.73 -47.99 9.55
C ILE A 138 -2.36 -48.46 10.10
N LYS A 139 -1.61 -47.56 10.74
CA LYS A 139 -0.28 -47.88 11.26
C LYS A 139 -0.33 -48.78 12.50
N GLU A 140 -1.17 -48.46 13.48
CA GLU A 140 -1.23 -49.18 14.76
C GLU A 140 -2.00 -50.49 14.62
N PHE A 141 -3.22 -50.44 14.06
CA PHE A 141 -4.11 -51.61 14.01
C PHE A 141 -3.99 -52.43 12.73
N ARG A 142 -3.29 -51.93 11.72
CA ARG A 142 -3.17 -52.58 10.38
C ARG A 142 -4.52 -52.81 9.70
N VAL A 143 -5.55 -52.07 10.09
CA VAL A 143 -6.89 -52.16 9.51
C VAL A 143 -7.01 -51.15 8.36
N SER A 144 -7.59 -51.59 7.25
CA SER A 144 -7.94 -50.68 6.15
C SER A 144 -9.18 -49.86 6.53
N THR A 145 -9.08 -48.54 6.48
CA THR A 145 -10.22 -47.63 6.72
C THR A 145 -11.02 -47.33 5.44
N LEU A 146 -10.46 -47.67 4.27
CA LEU A 146 -11.06 -47.48 2.94
C LEU A 146 -11.92 -48.68 2.57
N GLY A 147 -13.16 -48.45 2.11
CA GLY A 147 -14.09 -49.51 1.72
C GLY A 147 -14.82 -50.17 2.90
N VAL A 148 -14.67 -49.63 4.12
CA VAL A 148 -15.39 -50.06 5.31
C VAL A 148 -16.50 -49.03 5.60
N PRO A 149 -17.79 -49.37 5.40
CA PRO A 149 -18.90 -48.42 5.50
C PRO A 149 -18.98 -47.69 6.83
N ARG A 150 -18.59 -48.35 7.94
CA ARG A 150 -18.62 -47.75 9.28
C ARG A 150 -17.57 -46.64 9.43
N PHE A 151 -16.33 -46.87 8.95
CA PHE A 151 -15.30 -45.82 8.94
C PHE A 151 -15.66 -44.68 7.99
N GLU A 152 -16.16 -45.00 6.80
CA GLU A 152 -16.59 -43.99 5.81
C GLU A 152 -17.68 -43.07 6.38
N SER A 153 -18.68 -43.64 7.09
CA SER A 153 -19.72 -42.85 7.77
C SER A 153 -19.13 -41.94 8.85
N LEU A 154 -18.25 -42.46 9.70
CA LEU A 154 -17.64 -41.70 10.80
C LEU A 154 -16.83 -40.49 10.31
N PHE A 155 -16.02 -40.70 9.26
CA PHE A 155 -15.23 -39.62 8.68
C PHE A 155 -16.08 -38.64 7.87
N THR A 156 -17.21 -39.07 7.30
CA THR A 156 -18.16 -38.19 6.63
C THR A 156 -18.93 -37.31 7.62
N GLU A 157 -19.32 -37.84 8.77
CA GLU A 157 -20.03 -37.12 9.85
C GLU A 157 -19.15 -36.15 10.66
N ASN A 158 -17.86 -36.00 10.32
CA ASN A 158 -16.87 -35.22 11.10
C ASN A 158 -16.66 -35.73 12.54
N THR A 159 -16.93 -37.00 12.82
CA THR A 159 -16.79 -37.59 14.17
C THR A 159 -15.43 -38.30 14.37
N TYR A 160 -14.41 -37.86 13.63
CA TYR A 160 -13.07 -38.47 13.59
C TYR A 160 -12.27 -38.35 14.89
N ASN A 161 -12.75 -37.56 15.85
CA ASN A 161 -12.17 -37.41 17.19
C ASN A 161 -12.99 -38.14 18.26
N ASN A 162 -14.07 -38.85 17.89
CA ASN A 162 -14.88 -39.61 18.82
C ASN A 162 -14.22 -40.98 19.07
N VAL A 163 -13.43 -41.04 20.14
CA VAL A 163 -12.68 -42.24 20.55
C VAL A 163 -13.58 -43.47 20.66
N ILE A 164 -14.75 -43.35 21.28
CA ILE A 164 -15.69 -44.47 21.48
C ILE A 164 -16.17 -45.02 20.14
N LYS A 165 -16.67 -44.16 19.25
CA LYS A 165 -17.18 -44.59 17.93
C LYS A 165 -16.10 -45.25 17.07
N ILE A 166 -14.87 -44.74 17.14
CA ILE A 166 -13.72 -45.30 16.42
C ILE A 166 -13.32 -46.65 17.03
N ALA A 167 -13.23 -46.73 18.36
CA ALA A 167 -12.91 -47.96 19.06
C ALA A 167 -13.95 -49.07 18.79
N GLU A 168 -15.24 -48.73 18.77
CA GLU A 168 -16.31 -49.65 18.37
C GLU A 168 -16.15 -50.12 16.92
N ALA A 169 -15.87 -49.21 15.98
CA ALA A 169 -15.67 -49.57 14.58
C ALA A 169 -14.45 -50.49 14.39
N ILE A 170 -13.37 -50.26 15.13
CA ILE A 170 -12.18 -51.10 15.13
C ILE A 170 -12.48 -52.46 15.79
N ASN A 171 -13.22 -52.48 16.89
CA ASN A 171 -13.58 -53.69 17.60
C ASN A 171 -14.56 -54.57 16.81
N ASP A 172 -15.41 -54.00 15.96
CA ASP A 172 -16.27 -54.74 15.04
C ASP A 172 -15.48 -55.52 13.97
N GLU A 173 -14.34 -54.98 13.55
CA GLU A 173 -13.40 -55.69 12.66
C GLU A 173 -12.71 -56.86 13.39
N TYR A 174 -12.64 -56.80 14.73
CA TYR A 174 -12.13 -57.88 15.54
C TYR A 174 -13.17 -59.01 15.72
N ARG A 175 -13.08 -60.04 14.88
CA ARG A 175 -13.78 -61.31 15.10
C ARG A 175 -12.85 -62.35 15.70
N ALA A 176 -12.99 -62.59 17.01
CA ALA A 176 -12.21 -63.58 17.76
C ALA A 176 -12.20 -64.98 17.10
N SER A 177 -13.32 -65.42 16.51
CA SER A 177 -13.42 -66.70 15.81
C SER A 177 -12.58 -66.78 14.53
N THR A 178 -12.36 -65.64 13.86
CA THR A 178 -11.58 -65.54 12.61
C THR A 178 -10.08 -65.38 12.92
N CYS A 179 -9.72 -64.79 14.06
CA CYS A 179 -8.34 -64.68 14.53
C CYS A 179 -7.73 -66.01 15.05
N LEU A 180 -8.56 -67.04 15.32
CA LEU A 180 -8.13 -68.33 15.88
C LEU A 180 -7.95 -69.45 14.84
N LEU A 181 -8.41 -69.25 13.60
CA LEU A 181 -8.37 -70.27 12.54
C LEU A 181 -7.19 -70.04 11.58
N TYR A 182 -6.10 -70.75 11.81
CA TYR A 182 -5.08 -71.19 10.83
C TYR A 182 -4.55 -70.15 9.81
N GLY A 183 -3.37 -69.59 10.10
CA GLY A 183 -2.23 -69.49 9.15
C GLY A 183 -2.31 -68.54 7.95
N HIS A 184 -3.49 -68.07 7.54
CA HIS A 184 -3.66 -67.03 6.52
C HIS A 184 -4.42 -65.85 7.13
N VAL A 185 -3.76 -65.18 8.07
CA VAL A 185 -4.21 -63.86 8.53
C VAL A 185 -3.95 -62.91 7.37
N ALA A 186 -5.01 -62.34 6.80
CA ALA A 186 -4.84 -61.24 5.85
C ALA A 186 -4.09 -60.10 6.57
N ASP A 187 -3.08 -59.54 5.92
CA ASP A 187 -2.22 -58.47 6.48
C ASP A 187 -3.01 -57.23 6.96
N ASN A 188 -4.27 -57.11 6.54
CA ASN A 188 -5.17 -55.98 6.81
C ASN A 188 -6.14 -56.22 8.00
N SER A 189 -5.85 -57.17 8.89
CA SER A 189 -6.70 -57.51 10.03
C SER A 189 -6.09 -57.07 11.35
N ILE A 190 -6.94 -56.79 12.34
CA ILE A 190 -6.54 -56.39 13.69
C ILE A 190 -5.96 -57.54 14.54
N CYS A 191 -6.11 -58.80 14.10
CA CYS A 191 -5.70 -59.98 14.84
C CYS A 191 -4.22 -59.95 15.30
N PRO A 192 -3.22 -59.59 14.45
CA PRO A 192 -1.81 -59.53 14.87
C PRO A 192 -1.59 -58.54 16.03
N TRP A 193 -2.25 -57.39 15.99
CA TRP A 193 -2.16 -56.38 17.04
C TRP A 193 -2.74 -56.90 18.37
N VAL A 194 -3.88 -57.58 18.34
CA VAL A 194 -4.50 -58.16 19.56
C VAL A 194 -3.59 -59.23 20.17
N LEU A 195 -2.99 -60.10 19.35
CA LEU A 195 -2.05 -61.11 19.82
C LEU A 195 -0.85 -60.45 20.52
N GLU A 196 -0.21 -59.48 19.86
CA GLU A 196 0.95 -58.75 20.40
C GLU A 196 0.65 -58.11 21.76
N LYS A 197 -0.48 -57.38 21.87
CA LYS A 197 -0.86 -56.72 23.14
C LYS A 197 -1.25 -57.73 24.22
N SER A 198 -1.84 -58.86 23.85
CA SER A 198 -2.21 -59.92 24.81
C SER A 198 -0.98 -60.64 25.40
N GLU A 199 0.10 -60.78 24.63
CA GLU A 199 1.36 -61.35 25.08
C GLU A 199 2.16 -60.38 25.97
N ALA A 200 2.08 -59.08 25.67
CA ALA A 200 2.73 -58.02 26.44
C ALA A 200 2.02 -57.72 27.79
N ALA A 201 0.78 -58.18 27.98
CA ALA A 201 0.03 -57.96 29.20
C ALA A 201 0.63 -58.74 30.40
N PRO A 202 0.97 -58.08 31.52
CA PRO A 202 1.44 -58.77 32.71
C PRO A 202 0.38 -59.76 33.22
N LYS A 203 0.74 -61.04 33.41
CA LYS A 203 -0.09 -62.02 34.10
C LYS A 203 -0.17 -61.70 35.60
N ILE A 204 -0.79 -60.58 35.96
CA ILE A 204 -1.08 -60.23 37.36
C ILE A 204 -2.40 -60.90 37.73
N SER A 205 -2.35 -61.72 38.77
CA SER A 205 -3.52 -62.42 39.34
C SER A 205 -4.67 -61.44 39.61
N GLY A 206 -5.67 -61.40 38.73
CA GLY A 206 -6.94 -60.69 38.94
C GLY A 206 -7.34 -59.63 37.90
N LYS A 207 -6.48 -59.22 36.96
CA LYS A 207 -6.88 -58.36 35.82
C LYS A 207 -6.95 -59.18 34.53
N TYR A 208 -8.13 -59.20 33.90
CA TYR A 208 -8.34 -59.81 32.59
C TYR A 208 -7.91 -58.82 31.50
N PHE A 209 -7.21 -59.29 30.46
CA PHE A 209 -6.91 -58.49 29.27
C PHE A 209 -8.23 -58.22 28.51
N SER A 210 -8.64 -56.95 28.46
CA SER A 210 -9.77 -56.51 27.65
C SER A 210 -9.25 -55.97 26.32
N THR A 211 -9.63 -56.64 25.21
CA THR A 211 -9.29 -56.19 23.86
C THR A 211 -9.86 -54.80 23.59
N TYR A 212 -11.11 -54.56 23.98
CA TYR A 212 -11.78 -53.27 23.77
C TYR A 212 -11.10 -52.13 24.54
N GLU A 213 -10.75 -52.33 25.82
CA GLU A 213 -10.09 -51.30 26.63
C GLU A 213 -8.72 -50.92 26.05
N SER A 214 -7.99 -51.92 25.54
CA SER A 214 -6.70 -51.70 24.88
C SER A 214 -6.85 -50.92 23.56
N ILE A 215 -7.92 -51.21 22.80
CA ILE A 215 -8.26 -50.48 21.57
C ILE A 215 -8.59 -49.03 21.91
N GLU A 216 -9.45 -48.81 22.91
CA GLU A 216 -9.87 -47.48 23.34
C GLU A 216 -8.68 -46.59 23.72
N ILE A 217 -7.77 -47.09 24.56
CA ILE A 217 -6.53 -46.38 24.95
C ILE A 217 -5.66 -46.06 23.72
N SER A 218 -5.54 -47.00 22.79
CA SER A 218 -4.70 -46.81 21.61
C SER A 218 -5.31 -45.80 20.63
N VAL A 219 -6.64 -45.80 20.49
CA VAL A 219 -7.39 -44.79 19.74
C VAL A 219 -7.27 -43.41 20.39
N GLU A 220 -7.34 -43.33 21.71
CA GLU A 220 -7.16 -42.06 22.45
C GLU A 220 -5.79 -41.45 22.15
N ASN A 221 -4.73 -42.27 22.19
CA ASN A 221 -3.38 -41.83 21.81
C ASN A 221 -3.32 -41.36 20.35
N ILE A 222 -3.94 -42.08 19.41
CA ILE A 222 -3.97 -41.69 17.99
C ILE A 222 -4.69 -40.35 17.80
N VAL A 223 -5.83 -40.15 18.45
CA VAL A 223 -6.60 -38.90 18.37
C VAL A 223 -5.80 -37.74 18.98
N SER A 224 -5.12 -37.97 20.10
CA SER A 224 -4.23 -37.01 20.75
C SER A 224 -3.04 -36.64 19.86
N ASP A 225 -2.38 -37.63 19.26
CA ASP A 225 -1.26 -37.44 18.34
C ASP A 225 -1.68 -36.75 17.04
N ALA A 226 -2.96 -36.83 16.65
CA ALA A 226 -3.52 -36.14 15.49
C ALA A 226 -3.83 -34.66 15.74
N GLU A 227 -4.05 -34.24 16.99
CA GLU A 227 -4.34 -32.85 17.38
C GLU A 227 -3.25 -31.85 16.94
N PRO A 228 -1.94 -32.09 17.12
CA PRO A 228 -0.91 -31.16 16.65
C PRO A 228 -0.93 -30.97 15.12
N PHE A 229 -1.25 -32.00 14.35
CA PHE A 229 -1.37 -31.89 12.88
C PHE A 229 -2.58 -31.06 12.48
N ALA A 230 -3.72 -31.28 13.15
CA ALA A 230 -4.94 -30.53 12.91
C ALA A 230 -4.76 -29.04 13.25
N THR A 231 -4.16 -28.74 14.40
CA THR A 231 -3.89 -27.36 14.85
C THR A 231 -2.88 -26.65 13.96
N ALA A 232 -1.80 -27.32 13.55
CA ALA A 232 -0.81 -26.75 12.63
C ALA A 232 -1.42 -26.40 11.27
N ALA A 233 -2.23 -27.30 10.70
CA ALA A 233 -2.93 -27.07 9.44
C ALA A 233 -3.93 -25.91 9.55
N ALA A 234 -4.64 -25.79 10.67
CA ALA A 234 -5.55 -24.68 10.94
C ALA A 234 -4.80 -23.34 10.96
N GLN A 235 -3.69 -23.28 11.71
CA GLN A 235 -2.84 -22.09 11.81
C GLN A 235 -2.28 -21.68 10.45
N GLN A 236 -1.72 -22.63 9.71
CA GLN A 236 -1.19 -22.36 8.37
C GLN A 236 -2.25 -21.78 7.45
N ALA A 237 -3.45 -22.37 7.40
CA ALA A 237 -4.53 -21.88 6.55
C ALA A 237 -5.03 -20.49 6.99
N THR A 238 -5.11 -20.21 8.31
CA THR A 238 -5.45 -18.87 8.81
C THR A 238 -4.40 -17.83 8.43
N ASP A 239 -3.12 -18.17 8.56
CA ASP A 239 -2.01 -17.29 8.26
C ASP A 239 -1.93 -16.98 6.76
N GLU A 240 -2.16 -17.98 5.89
CA GLU A 240 -2.21 -17.78 4.44
C GLU A 240 -3.32 -16.78 4.03
N VAL A 241 -4.50 -16.86 4.65
CA VAL A 241 -5.60 -15.91 4.38
C VAL A 241 -5.23 -14.50 4.85
N ILE A 242 -4.64 -14.38 6.04
CA ILE A 242 -4.20 -13.09 6.59
C ILE A 242 -3.06 -12.50 5.75
N GLN A 243 -2.09 -13.29 5.33
CA GLN A 243 -0.99 -12.84 4.48
C GLN A 243 -1.49 -12.37 3.12
N ARG A 244 -2.46 -13.09 2.53
CA ARG A 244 -3.07 -12.68 1.26
C ARG A 244 -3.75 -11.32 1.37
N SER A 245 -4.46 -11.03 2.48
CA SER A 245 -5.11 -9.73 2.68
C SER A 245 -4.10 -8.59 2.87
N ILE A 246 -2.99 -8.84 3.58
CA ILE A 246 -1.87 -7.90 3.72
C ILE A 246 -1.23 -7.62 2.36
N ALA A 247 -0.93 -8.66 1.58
CA ALA A 247 -0.27 -8.53 0.27
C ALA A 247 -1.09 -7.66 -0.70
N VAL A 248 -2.42 -7.75 -0.66
CA VAL A 248 -3.31 -6.89 -1.47
C VAL A 248 -3.17 -5.41 -1.10
N VAL A 249 -3.06 -5.10 0.20
CA VAL A 249 -2.86 -3.72 0.67
C VAL A 249 -1.47 -3.21 0.27
N ASP A 250 -0.43 -4.01 0.48
CA ASP A 250 0.95 -3.65 0.12
C ASP A 250 1.10 -3.42 -1.39
N ALA A 251 0.51 -4.26 -2.24
CA ALA A 251 0.54 -4.08 -3.68
C ALA A 251 -0.08 -2.74 -4.12
N LYS A 252 -1.24 -2.37 -3.57
CA LYS A 252 -1.87 -1.06 -3.84
C LYS A 252 -0.97 0.09 -3.39
N TYR A 253 -0.33 -0.06 -2.24
CA TYR A 253 0.53 0.97 -1.69
C TYR A 253 1.80 1.20 -2.53
N VAL A 254 2.45 0.14 -3.01
CA VAL A 254 3.60 0.22 -3.92
C VAL A 254 3.24 0.97 -5.20
N ILE A 255 2.04 0.73 -5.76
CA ILE A 255 1.56 1.46 -6.94
C ILE A 255 1.48 2.96 -6.65
N PHE A 256 0.90 3.36 -5.51
CA PHE A 256 0.81 4.79 -5.14
C PHE A 256 2.19 5.42 -4.90
N GLN A 257 3.11 4.71 -4.24
CA GLN A 257 4.47 5.21 -4.03
C GLN A 257 5.19 5.47 -5.36
N ASN A 258 5.06 4.57 -6.34
CA ASN A 258 5.69 4.74 -7.65
C ASN A 258 5.16 6.00 -8.36
N VAL A 259 3.86 6.27 -8.27
CA VAL A 259 3.25 7.49 -8.85
C VAL A 259 3.79 8.75 -8.16
N ILE A 260 3.91 8.74 -6.84
CA ILE A 260 4.47 9.86 -6.07
C ILE A 260 5.93 10.11 -6.45
N ILE A 261 6.75 9.05 -6.51
CA ILE A 261 8.16 9.15 -6.89
C ILE A 261 8.31 9.72 -8.30
N ALA A 262 7.52 9.23 -9.26
CA ALA A 262 7.54 9.74 -10.63
C ALA A 262 7.20 11.24 -10.67
N SER A 263 6.19 11.68 -9.92
CA SER A 263 5.81 13.10 -9.82
C SER A 263 6.93 13.97 -9.24
N VAL A 264 7.59 13.51 -8.17
CA VAL A 264 8.73 14.22 -7.55
C VAL A 264 9.91 14.33 -8.52
N VAL A 265 10.24 13.26 -9.24
CA VAL A 265 11.31 13.27 -10.25
C VAL A 265 11.02 14.30 -11.35
N VAL A 266 9.78 14.36 -11.85
CA VAL A 266 9.37 15.35 -12.85
C VAL A 266 9.54 16.79 -12.33
N LEU A 267 9.12 17.06 -11.08
CA LEU A 267 9.30 18.37 -10.45
C LEU A 267 10.78 18.76 -10.31
N LEU A 268 11.65 17.82 -9.92
CA LEU A 268 13.10 18.06 -9.81
C LEU A 268 13.72 18.41 -11.16
N ILE A 269 13.31 17.73 -12.26
CA ILE A 269 13.80 18.03 -13.61
C ILE A 269 13.40 19.45 -14.02
N ILE A 270 12.15 19.86 -13.79
CA ILE A 270 11.68 21.22 -14.11
C ILE A 270 12.49 22.27 -13.35
N VAL A 271 12.72 22.06 -12.05
CA VAL A 271 13.53 22.95 -11.21
C VAL A 271 14.98 23.04 -11.71
N LEU A 272 15.59 21.91 -12.08
CA LEU A 272 16.95 21.88 -12.63
C LEU A 272 17.05 22.67 -13.94
N VAL A 273 16.09 22.50 -14.85
CA VAL A 273 16.05 23.27 -16.12
C VAL A 273 15.90 24.77 -15.85
N MET A 274 15.02 25.16 -14.94
CA MET A 274 14.85 26.56 -14.51
C MET A 274 16.16 27.16 -13.96
N ILE A 275 16.90 26.40 -13.15
CA ILE A 275 18.20 26.82 -12.60
C ILE A 275 19.23 27.00 -13.73
N ILE A 276 19.32 26.06 -14.68
CA ILE A 276 20.26 26.16 -15.82
C ILE A 276 19.94 27.41 -16.66
N ILE A 277 18.68 27.61 -17.05
CA ILE A 277 18.25 28.78 -17.81
C ILE A 277 18.57 30.07 -17.02
N TYR A 278 18.26 30.10 -15.73
CA TYR A 278 18.59 31.22 -14.86
C TYR A 278 20.09 31.54 -14.83
N LEU A 279 20.94 30.53 -14.69
CA LEU A 279 22.40 30.69 -14.69
C LEU A 279 22.92 31.22 -16.03
N VAL A 280 22.41 30.70 -17.15
CA VAL A 280 22.77 31.18 -18.51
C VAL A 280 22.36 32.66 -18.68
N LEU A 281 21.13 33.02 -18.29
CA LEU A 281 20.65 34.39 -18.37
C LEU A 281 21.46 35.34 -17.47
N ARG A 282 21.78 34.91 -16.24
CA ARG A 282 22.62 35.67 -15.30
C ARG A 282 24.03 35.88 -15.85
N TYR A 283 24.63 34.83 -16.41
CA TYR A 283 25.94 34.90 -17.04
C TYR A 283 25.95 35.89 -18.21
N ARG A 284 24.94 35.82 -19.10
CA ARG A 284 24.79 36.76 -20.23
C ARG A 284 24.65 38.22 -19.77
N ARG A 285 23.82 38.49 -18.75
CA ARG A 285 23.66 39.86 -18.18
C ARG A 285 24.97 40.39 -17.62
N LYS A 286 25.73 39.57 -16.88
CA LYS A 286 27.03 39.98 -16.31
C LYS A 286 28.06 40.29 -17.40
N LYS A 287 28.13 39.48 -18.45
CA LYS A 287 29.02 39.72 -19.61
C LYS A 287 28.67 41.03 -20.34
N GLN A 288 27.38 41.30 -20.54
CA GLN A 288 26.89 42.55 -21.14
C GLN A 288 27.30 43.78 -20.30
N MET A 289 27.14 43.72 -18.97
CA MET A 289 27.54 44.80 -18.05
C MET A 289 29.05 45.08 -18.10
N ASN A 290 29.87 44.02 -18.10
CA ASN A 290 31.33 44.16 -18.17
C ASN A 290 31.80 44.78 -19.49
N LYS A 291 31.18 44.39 -20.62
CA LYS A 291 31.47 45.01 -21.93
C LYS A 291 31.15 46.51 -21.91
N LYS A 292 29.98 46.89 -21.38
CA LYS A 292 29.59 48.31 -21.27
C LYS A 292 30.61 49.11 -20.46
N ALA A 293 31.07 48.60 -19.32
CA ALA A 293 32.07 49.26 -18.48
C ALA A 293 33.43 49.46 -19.17
N GLN A 294 33.83 48.57 -20.07
CA GLN A 294 35.05 48.74 -20.87
C GLN A 294 34.88 49.87 -21.90
N TYR A 295 33.75 49.94 -22.60
CA TYR A 295 33.48 51.02 -23.55
C TYR A 295 33.38 52.39 -22.87
N THR A 296 32.77 52.51 -21.69
CA THR A 296 32.74 53.78 -20.95
C THR A 296 34.13 54.25 -20.50
N LYS A 297 35.06 53.32 -20.21
CA LYS A 297 36.45 53.70 -19.89
C LYS A 297 37.21 54.25 -21.10
N LEU A 298 37.00 53.66 -22.27
CA LEU A 298 37.65 54.11 -23.52
C LEU A 298 37.15 55.47 -24.01
N LEU A 299 35.90 55.82 -23.72
CA LEU A 299 35.26 57.07 -24.16
C LEU A 299 35.60 58.30 -23.30
N ASN A 300 36.09 58.07 -22.08
CA ASN A 300 36.46 59.14 -21.13
C ASN A 300 37.97 59.45 -21.16
N GLN A 301 38.67 59.00 -22.20
CA GLN A 301 40.10 59.21 -22.43
C GLN A 301 40.29 60.10 -23.65
#